data_AF-A0A7K2FLL3-F1
#
_entry.id   AF-A0A7K2FLL3-F1
#
_cell.length_a   1.000
_cell.length_b   1.000
_cell.length_c   1.000
_cell.angle_alpha   90.00
_cell.angle_beta   90.00
_cell.angle_gamma   90.00
#
_symmetry.space_group_name_H-M   'P 1'
#
loop_
_entity.id
_entity.type
_entity.pdbx_description
1 polymer ?
#
loop_
_entity_poly.entity_id
_entity_poly.type
_entity_poly.pdbx_seq_one_letter_code
_entity_poly.pdbx_strand_id
1 'polypeptide(L)'
;MTDEIALDLEHATGAAPGLVAAGVLGEAVLAGLREIDAVFGEMSGDPGRWSPEALARDEGWGKVRGLARELLDREGLGLAPLSEIHVIR
;
A
#
# COMPACT_ATOMS: atom_id res chain seq x y z
N MET A 1 -2.34 5.97 17.36
CA MET A 1 -1.70 6.41 16.10
C MET A 1 -1.72 5.33 15.03
N THR A 2 -1.59 4.04 15.36
CA THR A 2 -1.74 2.92 14.41
C THR A 2 -3.13 2.82 13.78
N ASP A 3 -4.16 3.28 14.50
CA ASP A 3 -5.57 3.19 14.08
C ASP A 3 -5.93 4.11 12.91
N GLU A 4 -5.35 5.32 12.83
CA GLU A 4 -5.68 6.26 11.76
C GLU A 4 -5.23 5.76 10.39
N ILE A 5 -4.03 5.16 10.29
CA ILE A 5 -3.52 4.65 9.01
C ILE A 5 -4.36 3.47 8.52
N ALA A 6 -4.80 2.60 9.43
CA ALA A 6 -5.68 1.48 9.07
C ALA A 6 -7.04 1.98 8.58
N LEU A 7 -7.61 2.98 9.26
CA LEU A 7 -8.88 3.61 8.87
C LEU A 7 -8.78 4.35 7.54
N ASP A 8 -7.70 5.09 7.30
CA ASP A 8 -7.47 5.80 6.03
C ASP A 8 -7.32 4.82 4.86
N LEU A 9 -6.62 3.70 5.08
CA LEU A 9 -6.50 2.65 4.08
C LEU A 9 -7.85 1.98 3.80
N GLU A 10 -8.60 1.62 4.84
CA GLU A 10 -9.93 1.01 4.69
C GLU A 10 -10.90 1.97 3.96
N HIS A 11 -10.87 3.25 4.31
CA HIS A 11 -11.65 4.29 3.65
C HIS A 11 -11.28 4.44 2.17
N ALA A 12 -9.98 4.52 1.84
CA ALA A 12 -9.50 4.62 0.47
C ALA A 12 -9.87 3.38 -0.35
N THR A 13 -9.73 2.19 0.23
CA THR A 13 -10.09 0.92 -0.42
C THR A 13 -11.60 0.82 -0.67
N GLY A 14 -12.42 1.28 0.27
CA GLY A 14 -13.87 1.36 0.11
C GLY A 14 -14.32 2.35 -0.98
N ALA A 15 -13.56 3.44 -1.18
CA ALA A 15 -13.83 4.42 -2.23
C ALA A 15 -13.32 3.99 -3.62
N ALA A 16 -12.31 3.12 -3.69
CA ALA A 16 -11.65 2.74 -4.93
C ALA A 16 -12.59 2.20 -6.03
N PRO A 17 -13.61 1.36 -5.76
CA PRO A 17 -14.56 0.94 -6.80
C PRO A 17 -15.33 2.10 -7.45
N GLY A 18 -15.69 3.12 -6.67
CA GLY A 18 -16.36 4.32 -7.17
C GLY A 18 -15.44 5.17 -8.05
N LEU A 19 -14.14 5.24 -7.70
CA LEU A 19 -13.13 5.96 -8.47
C LEU A 19 -12.80 5.26 -9.79
N VAL A 20 -12.79 3.92 -9.81
CA VAL A 20 -12.67 3.16 -11.05
C VAL A 20 -13.90 3.36 -11.95
N ALA A 21 -15.11 3.29 -11.38
CA ALA A 21 -16.34 3.54 -12.14
C ALA A 21 -16.41 4.97 -12.70
N ALA A 22 -15.80 5.94 -12.01
CA ALA A 22 -15.67 7.33 -12.46
C ALA A 22 -14.53 7.56 -13.46
N GLY A 23 -13.73 6.53 -13.80
CA GLY A 23 -12.59 6.64 -14.72
C GLY A 23 -11.39 7.40 -14.14
N VAL A 24 -11.36 7.62 -12.82
CA VAL A 24 -10.28 8.33 -12.11
C VAL A 24 -9.11 7.39 -11.81
N LEU A 25 -9.38 6.09 -11.64
CA LEU A 25 -8.38 5.04 -11.47
C LEU A 25 -8.56 3.97 -12.55
N GLY A 26 -7.45 3.42 -13.04
CA GLY A 26 -7.50 2.25 -13.92
C GLY A 26 -8.10 1.01 -13.22
N GLU A 27 -8.81 0.17 -13.96
CA GLU A 27 -9.34 -1.11 -13.43
C GLU A 27 -8.24 -2.00 -12.83
N ALA A 28 -7.04 -1.91 -13.40
CA ALA A 28 -5.87 -2.65 -12.94
C ALA A 28 -5.33 -2.17 -11.58
N VAL A 29 -5.68 -0.95 -11.15
CA VAL A 29 -5.32 -0.41 -9.82
C VAL A 29 -6.08 -1.14 -8.73
N LEU A 30 -7.38 -1.38 -8.92
CA LEU A 30 -8.20 -2.06 -7.93
C LEU A 30 -7.75 -3.50 -7.70
N ALA A 31 -7.29 -4.18 -8.76
CA ALA A 31 -6.70 -5.50 -8.64
C ALA A 31 -5.41 -5.47 -7.80
N GLY A 32 -4.48 -4.56 -8.09
CA GLY A 32 -3.24 -4.49 -7.32
C GLY A 32 -3.42 -3.98 -5.88
N LEU A 33 -4.38 -3.09 -5.62
CA LEU A 33 -4.72 -2.68 -4.25
C LEU A 33 -5.24 -3.86 -3.42
N ARG A 34 -6.04 -4.75 -4.02
CA ARG A 34 -6.49 -5.99 -3.37
C ARG A 34 -5.34 -6.96 -3.10
N GLU A 35 -4.37 -7.05 -4.01
CA GLU A 35 -3.18 -7.87 -3.77
C GLU A 35 -2.33 -7.32 -2.62
N ILE A 36 -2.18 -6.00 -2.51
CA ILE A 36 -1.50 -5.36 -1.37
C ILE A 36 -2.25 -5.66 -0.06
N ASP A 37 -3.58 -5.50 -0.05
CA ASP A 37 -4.42 -5.79 1.11
C ASP A 37 -4.31 -7.26 1.55
N ALA A 38 -4.28 -8.20 0.60
CA ALA A 38 -4.07 -9.61 0.90
C ALA A 38 -2.72 -9.87 1.60
N VAL A 39 -1.64 -9.23 1.15
CA VAL A 39 -0.32 -9.34 1.80
C VAL A 39 -0.35 -8.78 3.22
N PHE A 40 -1.03 -7.65 3.45
CA PHE A 40 -1.23 -7.13 4.80
C PHE A 40 -2.09 -8.06 5.66
N GLY A 41 -3.10 -8.69 5.09
CA GLY A 41 -3.90 -9.72 5.74
C GLY A 41 -3.05 -10.90 6.23
N GLU A 42 -2.11 -11.38 5.41
CA GLU A 42 -1.16 -12.45 5.78
C GLU A 42 -0.16 -12.01 6.87
N MET A 43 0.16 -10.72 6.95
CA MET A 43 1.02 -10.13 7.98
C MET A 43 0.28 -9.85 9.29
N SER A 44 -1.05 -9.79 9.23
CA SER A 44 -1.88 -9.46 10.38
C SER A 44 -1.78 -10.54 11.46
N GLY A 45 -1.80 -10.11 12.72
CA GLY A 45 -1.67 -11.01 13.88
C GLY A 45 -0.24 -11.32 14.32
N ASP A 46 0.79 -10.89 13.57
CA ASP A 46 2.18 -10.90 14.03
C ASP A 46 2.72 -9.47 14.21
N PRO A 47 2.68 -8.91 15.45
CA PRO A 47 3.17 -7.57 15.73
C PRO A 47 4.65 -7.35 15.36
N GLY A 48 5.48 -8.40 15.31
CA GLY A 48 6.89 -8.29 14.94
C GLY A 48 7.09 -7.78 13.52
N ARG A 49 6.16 -8.13 12.61
CA ARG A 49 6.16 -7.73 11.20
C ARG A 49 5.77 -6.27 10.96
N TRP A 50 5.26 -5.59 11.99
CA TRP A 50 4.85 -4.18 11.94
C TRP A 50 5.83 -3.25 12.65
N SER A 51 7.01 -3.77 13.03
CA SER A 51 8.08 -2.97 13.63
C SER A 51 8.81 -2.13 12.57
N PRO A 52 9.45 -1.01 12.97
CA PRO A 52 10.29 -0.23 12.06
C PRO A 52 11.42 -1.03 11.41
N GLU A 53 11.96 -2.04 12.11
CA GLU A 53 12.98 -2.93 11.55
C GLU A 53 12.39 -3.88 10.50
N ALA A 54 11.21 -4.45 10.77
CA ALA A 54 10.51 -5.29 9.82
C ALA A 54 10.14 -4.54 8.54
N LEU A 55 9.82 -3.24 8.62
CA LEU A 55 9.58 -2.42 7.43
C LEU A 55 10.74 -2.52 6.41
N ALA A 56 11.98 -2.58 6.89
CA ALA A 56 13.17 -2.66 6.02
C ALA A 56 13.52 -4.10 5.59
N ARG A 57 13.22 -5.11 6.41
CA ARG A 57 13.75 -6.47 6.25
C ARG A 57 12.72 -7.55 5.93
N ASP A 58 11.45 -7.33 6.28
CA ASP A 58 10.38 -8.30 6.05
C ASP A 58 10.06 -8.41 4.56
N GLU A 59 9.95 -9.65 4.09
CA GLU A 59 9.67 -9.95 2.69
C GLU A 59 8.26 -9.49 2.26
N GLY A 60 7.29 -9.47 3.18
CA GLY A 60 5.95 -8.94 2.95
C GLY A 60 5.97 -7.45 2.64
N TRP A 61 6.70 -6.66 3.44
CA TRP A 61 6.93 -5.25 3.14
C TRP A 61 7.69 -5.03 1.81
N GLY A 62 8.61 -5.93 1.47
CA GLY A 62 9.27 -5.96 0.16
C GLY A 62 8.28 -6.14 -1.00
N LYS A 63 7.40 -7.14 -0.90
CA LYS A 63 6.32 -7.41 -1.87
C LYS A 63 5.38 -6.22 -2.03
N VAL A 64 4.90 -5.66 -0.92
CA VAL A 64 3.99 -4.50 -0.93
C VAL A 64 4.62 -3.32 -1.67
N ARG A 65 5.90 -3.01 -1.42
CA ARG A 65 6.60 -1.93 -2.14
C ARG A 65 6.77 -2.21 -3.63
N GLY A 66 6.99 -3.47 -4.01
CA GLY A 66 7.06 -3.87 -5.41
C GLY A 66 5.74 -3.62 -6.13
N LEU A 67 4.65 -4.16 -5.57
CA LEU A 67 3.29 -3.99 -6.09
C LEU A 67 2.89 -2.51 -6.18
N ALA A 68 3.15 -1.75 -5.11
CA ALA A 68 2.84 -0.32 -5.08
C ALA A 68 3.59 0.45 -6.17
N ARG A 69 4.87 0.12 -6.41
CA ARG A 69 5.66 0.77 -7.46
C ARG A 69 5.14 0.44 -8.85
N GLU A 70 4.82 -0.83 -9.11
CA GLU A 70 4.23 -1.26 -10.40
C GLU A 70 2.90 -0.55 -10.68
N LEU A 71 2.06 -0.38 -9.64
CA LEU A 71 0.80 0.35 -9.75
C LEU A 71 1.01 1.84 -10.03
N LEU A 72 1.91 2.50 -9.31
CA LEU A 72 2.23 3.91 -9.52
C LEU A 72 2.79 4.16 -10.92
N ASP A 73 3.70 3.30 -11.39
CA ASP A 73 4.27 3.39 -12.73
C ASP A 73 3.18 3.22 -13.81
N ARG A 74 2.24 2.28 -13.60
CA ARG A 74 1.11 2.04 -14.52
C ARG A 74 0.16 3.24 -14.62
N GLU A 75 -0.09 3.92 -13.51
CA GLU A 75 -0.95 5.12 -13.49
C GLU A 75 -0.23 6.39 -13.97
N GLY A 76 1.02 6.29 -14.44
CA GLY A 76 1.82 7.46 -14.81
C GLY A 76 2.18 8.36 -13.63
N LEU A 77 1.97 7.86 -12.40
CA LEU A 77 2.40 8.45 -11.14
C LEU A 77 3.79 7.95 -10.73
N GLY A 78 4.52 7.39 -11.71
CA GLY A 78 5.87 6.89 -11.56
C GLY A 78 6.71 7.89 -10.76
N LEU A 79 7.32 7.36 -9.71
CA LEU A 79 7.87 8.17 -8.65
C LEU A 79 8.99 9.06 -9.19
N ALA A 80 8.76 10.38 -9.22
CA ALA A 80 9.83 11.30 -8.87
C ALA A 80 10.52 10.71 -7.62
N PRO A 81 11.88 10.69 -7.57
CA PRO A 81 12.63 9.85 -6.64
C PRO A 81 11.95 9.86 -5.28
N LEU A 82 11.42 8.71 -4.86
CA LEU A 82 10.69 8.57 -3.60
C LEU A 82 11.49 9.30 -2.55
N SER A 83 10.91 10.36 -1.98
CA SER A 83 11.53 11.09 -0.89
C SER A 83 12.04 10.06 0.10
N GLU A 84 13.31 10.17 0.49
CA GLU A 84 13.90 9.27 1.46
C GLU A 84 12.94 9.14 2.65
N ILE A 85 12.52 7.92 2.96
CA ILE A 85 11.63 7.67 4.10
C ILE A 85 12.41 8.07 5.35
N HIS A 86 12.14 9.27 5.85
CA HIS A 86 12.71 9.77 7.10
C HIS A 86 11.82 9.32 8.25
N VAL A 87 12.31 8.36 9.01
CA VAL A 87 11.69 7.95 10.27
C VAL A 87 11.97 9.06 11.30
N ILE A 88 10.94 9.83 11.66
CA ILE A 88 11.02 10.78 12.78
C ILE A 88 10.94 9.98 14.08
N ARG A 89 11.98 10.08 14.92
CA ARG A 89 12.06 9.47 16.25
C ARG A 89 11.44 10.36 17.33
#